data_AF-A0AAN6MCP6-F1
#
_entry.id   AF-A0AAN6MCP6-F1
#
_cell.length_a   1.000
_cell.length_b   1.000
_cell.length_c   1.000
_cell.angle_alpha   90.00
_cell.angle_beta   90.00
_cell.angle_gamma   90.00
#
_symmetry.space_group_name_H-M   'P 1'
#
loop_
_entity.id
_entity.type
_entity.pdbx_description
1 polymer ?
#
loop_
_entity_poly.entity_id
_entity_poly.type
_entity_poly.pdbx_seq_one_letter_code
_entity_poly.pdbx_strand_id
1 'polypeptide(L)'
;FDVVGREERGEGRGYERWIRGELERLKQEGRRLGALIIEPVVLGAGGMLLVDPLFQCTLVKVVRENPQLFGEPTECPADGQTWTGLPVIFDEVFTGLYRLGRFSAASFLGVDADISVHAKLLTGGLVPLSVTLGSESIFKAFESDDKSDALLHGHSYTAHAVGCQVAVESIKEMQKMEARGDWAWAQTTPATTPGAQDTVWSVWGSEFILGLPALSGGMIGGVWAVGTVLAIRMASADGSQGYKGSAALALHQALLQEPDGGDGMRWNIHTRVLGNTLYLMTGQKTTEETVRAVESRLRDAVLKVRAATVAQA
;
A
#
# COMPACT_ATOMS: atom_id res chain seq x y z
N PHE A 1 -8.73 10.24 3.04
CA PHE A 1 -8.53 9.24 4.12
C PHE A 1 -9.57 9.31 5.23
N ASP A 2 -10.35 10.40 5.35
CA ASP A 2 -11.57 10.44 6.18
C ASP A 2 -12.65 9.49 5.62
N VAL A 3 -12.54 8.18 5.87
CA VAL A 3 -13.53 7.21 5.36
C VAL A 3 -14.88 7.41 6.07
N VAL A 4 -14.88 7.50 7.40
CA VAL A 4 -16.09 7.64 8.22
C VAL A 4 -16.91 8.87 7.81
N GLY A 5 -16.29 10.06 7.77
CA GLY A 5 -17.01 11.28 7.40
C GLY A 5 -17.49 11.26 5.95
N ARG A 6 -16.75 10.64 5.02
CA ARG A 6 -17.19 10.48 3.63
C ARG A 6 -18.34 9.49 3.48
N GLU A 7 -18.38 8.45 4.31
CA GLU A 7 -19.53 7.53 4.39
C GLU A 7 -20.77 8.24 4.93
N GLU A 8 -20.64 9.04 5.99
CA GLU A 8 -21.75 9.82 6.56
C GLU A 8 -22.33 10.84 5.56
N ARG A 9 -21.48 11.44 4.73
CA ARG A 9 -21.91 12.30 3.60
C ARG A 9 -22.49 11.51 2.42
N GLY A 10 -22.37 10.19 2.45
CA GLY A 10 -22.91 9.29 1.45
C GLY A 10 -22.14 9.31 0.12
N GLU A 11 -20.86 9.66 0.16
CA GLU A 11 -19.98 9.64 -1.02
C GLU A 11 -19.75 8.20 -1.52
N GLY A 12 -19.91 7.19 -0.66
CA GLY A 12 -19.74 5.77 -1.00
C GLY A 12 -20.90 5.15 -1.80
N ARG A 13 -22.07 5.80 -1.88
CA ARG A 13 -23.27 5.24 -2.55
C ARG A 13 -23.05 4.90 -4.02
N GLY A 14 -22.19 5.66 -4.71
CA GLY A 14 -21.83 5.38 -6.10
C GLY A 14 -21.03 4.08 -6.23
N TYR A 15 -20.05 3.88 -5.35
CA TYR A 15 -19.28 2.64 -5.28
C TYR A 15 -20.18 1.46 -4.92
N GLU A 16 -21.04 1.59 -3.90
CA GLU A 16 -21.91 0.51 -3.46
C GLU A 16 -22.80 0.01 -4.62
N ARG A 17 -23.45 0.94 -5.34
CA ARG A 17 -24.29 0.61 -6.49
C ARG A 17 -23.52 -0.10 -7.59
N TRP A 18 -22.33 0.39 -7.92
CA TRP A 18 -21.50 -0.20 -8.97
C TRP A 18 -21.01 -1.59 -8.57
N ILE A 19 -20.48 -1.75 -7.35
CA ILE A 19 -19.96 -3.01 -6.82
C ILE A 19 -21.08 -4.06 -6.77
N ARG A 20 -22.24 -3.72 -6.21
CA ARG A 20 -23.39 -4.62 -6.12
C ARG A 20 -23.84 -5.06 -7.51
N GLY A 21 -24.00 -4.12 -8.44
CA GLY A 21 -24.40 -4.43 -9.81
C GLY A 21 -23.42 -5.34 -10.54
N GLU A 22 -22.11 -5.15 -10.33
CA GLU A 22 -21.08 -6.00 -10.92
C GLU A 22 -21.08 -7.41 -10.32
N LEU A 23 -21.25 -7.56 -9.00
CA LEU A 23 -21.37 -8.86 -8.35
C LEU A 23 -22.63 -9.61 -8.79
N GLU A 24 -23.76 -8.91 -8.94
CA GLU A 24 -25.01 -9.47 -9.47
C GLU A 24 -24.83 -9.94 -10.92
N ARG A 25 -24.17 -9.14 -11.77
CA ARG A 25 -23.84 -9.51 -13.15
C ARG A 25 -22.99 -10.78 -13.19
N LEU A 26 -21.91 -10.84 -12.39
CA LEU A 26 -21.04 -12.02 -12.32
C LEU A 26 -21.80 -13.27 -11.84
N LYS A 27 -22.71 -13.12 -10.86
CA LYS A 27 -23.57 -14.21 -10.40
C LYS A 27 -24.51 -14.70 -11.53
N GLN A 28 -25.12 -13.79 -12.28
CA GLN A 28 -25.98 -14.12 -13.42
C GLN A 28 -25.22 -14.84 -14.54
N GLU A 29 -23.93 -14.53 -14.72
CA GLU A 29 -23.01 -15.24 -15.61
C GLU A 29 -22.57 -16.61 -15.08
N GLY A 30 -23.09 -17.03 -13.92
CA GLY A 30 -22.78 -18.32 -13.30
C GLY A 30 -21.40 -18.38 -12.62
N ARG A 31 -20.75 -17.23 -12.38
CA ARG A 31 -19.45 -17.19 -11.68
C ARG A 31 -19.65 -17.53 -10.20
N ARG A 32 -18.80 -18.41 -9.69
CA ARG A 32 -18.69 -18.71 -8.25
C ARG A 32 -17.50 -17.95 -7.68
N LEU A 33 -17.73 -17.18 -6.63
CA LEU A 33 -16.71 -16.39 -5.94
C LEU A 33 -16.39 -17.08 -4.62
N GLY A 34 -15.10 -17.18 -4.27
CA GLY A 34 -14.65 -17.92 -3.09
C GLY A 34 -14.01 -17.06 -1.99
N ALA A 35 -13.51 -15.87 -2.34
CA ALA A 35 -12.92 -14.92 -1.42
C ALA A 35 -12.84 -13.53 -2.08
N LEU A 36 -12.83 -12.48 -1.27
CA LEU A 36 -12.38 -11.14 -1.66
C LEU A 36 -10.93 -10.99 -1.24
N ILE A 37 -10.02 -10.66 -2.15
CA ILE A 37 -8.62 -10.34 -1.84
C ILE A 37 -8.29 -8.93 -2.34
N ILE A 38 -7.68 -8.11 -1.48
CA ILE A 38 -7.22 -6.76 -1.82
C ILE A 38 -5.85 -6.47 -1.21
N GLU A 39 -5.03 -5.66 -1.89
CA GLU A 39 -3.94 -4.92 -1.25
C GLU A 39 -4.53 -3.61 -0.68
N PRO A 40 -4.59 -3.42 0.65
CA PRO A 40 -5.24 -2.24 1.22
C PRO A 40 -4.48 -0.95 0.85
N VAL A 41 -5.21 0.07 0.39
CA VAL A 41 -4.75 1.42 0.02
C VAL A 41 -3.82 1.49 -1.20
N VAL A 42 -2.83 0.61 -1.34
CA VAL A 42 -1.85 0.68 -2.44
C VAL A 42 -1.69 -0.66 -3.12
N LEU A 43 -1.96 -0.71 -4.42
CA LEU A 43 -1.56 -1.83 -5.28
C LEU A 43 -0.09 -1.65 -5.64
N GLY A 44 0.81 -2.39 -4.97
CA GLY A 44 2.24 -2.14 -5.03
C GLY A 44 2.83 -2.52 -6.39
N ALA A 45 2.89 -3.82 -6.67
CA ALA A 45 3.43 -4.33 -7.92
C ALA A 45 2.56 -3.96 -9.14
N GLY A 46 1.30 -3.56 -8.94
CA GLY A 46 0.44 -3.05 -10.01
C GLY A 46 0.86 -1.69 -10.59
N GLY A 47 1.87 -1.04 -10.03
CA GLY A 47 2.38 0.26 -10.49
C GLY A 47 2.24 1.37 -9.46
N MET A 48 2.24 1.03 -8.16
CA MET A 48 2.02 1.97 -7.05
C MET A 48 0.71 2.75 -7.20
N LEU A 49 -0.38 2.03 -7.43
CA LEU A 49 -1.71 2.63 -7.60
C LEU A 49 -2.32 2.90 -6.23
N LEU A 50 -2.57 4.17 -5.92
CA LEU A 50 -3.30 4.58 -4.73
C LEU A 50 -4.80 4.38 -4.99
N VAL A 51 -5.40 3.44 -4.26
CA VAL A 51 -6.83 3.15 -4.33
C VAL A 51 -7.55 3.99 -3.28
N ASP A 52 -8.72 4.52 -3.64
CA ASP A 52 -9.56 5.24 -2.70
C ASP A 52 -9.96 4.31 -1.53
N PRO A 53 -9.57 4.60 -0.27
CA PRO A 53 -9.94 3.78 0.88
C PRO A 53 -11.45 3.61 1.05
N LEU A 54 -12.25 4.62 0.65
CA LEU A 54 -13.70 4.54 0.70
C LEU A 54 -14.23 3.45 -0.24
N PHE A 55 -13.65 3.32 -1.44
CA PHE A 55 -14.04 2.25 -2.38
C PHE A 55 -13.78 0.87 -1.78
N GLN A 56 -12.60 0.65 -1.19
CA GLN A 56 -12.25 -0.65 -0.59
C GLN A 56 -13.09 -0.95 0.65
N CYS A 57 -13.36 0.04 1.51
CA CYS A 57 -14.28 -0.10 2.63
C CYS A 57 -15.69 -0.50 2.15
N THR A 58 -16.23 0.22 1.16
CA THR A 58 -17.55 -0.11 0.58
C THR A 58 -17.57 -1.50 -0.04
N LEU A 59 -16.49 -1.93 -0.71
CA LEU A 59 -16.37 -3.28 -1.28
C LEU A 59 -16.46 -4.37 -0.22
N VAL A 60 -15.75 -4.21 0.89
CA VAL A 60 -15.81 -5.14 2.03
C VAL A 60 -17.21 -5.18 2.64
N LYS A 61 -17.84 -4.01 2.85
CA LYS A 61 -19.21 -3.92 3.40
C LYS A 61 -20.22 -4.60 2.49
N VAL A 62 -20.18 -4.34 1.17
CA VAL A 62 -21.10 -4.99 0.22
C VAL A 62 -20.94 -6.51 0.25
N VAL A 63 -19.71 -7.04 0.33
CA VAL A 63 -19.48 -8.49 0.44
C VAL A 63 -20.09 -9.05 1.73
N ARG A 64 -19.87 -8.39 2.87
CA ARG A 64 -20.37 -8.86 4.17
C ARG A 64 -21.89 -8.75 4.30
N GLU A 65 -22.48 -7.67 3.82
CA GLU A 65 -23.91 -7.37 3.96
C GLU A 65 -24.79 -8.11 2.94
N ASN A 66 -24.20 -8.80 1.95
CA ASN A 66 -24.95 -9.47 0.88
C ASN A 66 -24.55 -10.94 0.69
N PRO A 67 -24.58 -11.79 1.73
CA PRO A 67 -24.20 -13.20 1.65
C PRO A 67 -25.00 -13.99 0.60
N GLN A 68 -26.26 -13.62 0.37
CA GLN A 68 -27.14 -14.20 -0.64
C GLN A 68 -26.61 -14.07 -2.09
N LEU A 69 -25.63 -13.19 -2.34
CA LEU A 69 -24.97 -13.09 -3.65
C LEU A 69 -24.00 -14.25 -3.90
N PHE A 70 -23.55 -14.94 -2.84
CA PHE A 70 -22.44 -15.90 -2.93
C PHE A 70 -22.83 -17.34 -2.62
N GLY A 71 -24.00 -17.57 -2.04
CA GLY A 71 -24.50 -18.91 -1.73
C GLY A 71 -25.77 -18.89 -0.89
N GLU A 72 -26.13 -20.06 -0.37
CA GLU A 72 -27.14 -20.16 0.69
C GLU A 72 -26.62 -19.43 1.93
N PRO A 73 -27.45 -18.61 2.61
CA PRO A 73 -27.06 -17.97 3.85
C PRO A 73 -26.70 -19.06 4.87
N THR A 74 -25.44 -19.12 5.29
CA THR A 74 -25.08 -19.86 6.50
C THR A 74 -25.61 -19.10 7.70
N GLU A 75 -26.17 -19.82 8.68
CA GLU A 75 -26.52 -19.23 9.97
C GLU A 75 -25.24 -18.68 10.61
N CYS A 76 -25.07 -17.36 10.59
CA CYS A 76 -23.98 -16.71 11.29
C CYS A 76 -24.42 -16.45 12.74
N PRO A 77 -23.63 -16.87 13.75
CA PRO A 77 -23.83 -16.47 15.12
C PRO A 77 -23.92 -14.95 15.22
N ALA A 78 -24.86 -14.44 16.02
CA ALA A 78 -25.05 -13.01 16.27
C ALA A 78 -23.99 -12.43 17.23
N ASP A 79 -22.75 -12.93 17.18
CA ASP A 79 -21.65 -12.49 18.04
C ASP A 79 -20.88 -11.28 17.48
N GLY A 80 -21.19 -10.87 16.25
CA GLY A 80 -20.53 -9.75 15.57
C GLY A 80 -19.07 -10.00 15.19
N GLN A 81 -18.53 -11.19 15.47
CA GLN A 81 -17.17 -11.61 15.15
C GLN A 81 -17.12 -12.65 14.02
N THR A 82 -18.24 -13.31 13.75
CA THR A 82 -18.37 -14.24 12.62
C THR A 82 -18.60 -13.48 11.31
N TRP A 83 -17.82 -13.83 10.27
CA TRP A 83 -17.95 -13.24 8.94
C TRP A 83 -19.14 -13.83 8.17
N THR A 84 -19.75 -13.01 7.32
CA THR A 84 -20.83 -13.35 6.39
C THR A 84 -20.36 -13.13 4.95
N GLY A 85 -20.90 -13.90 4.00
CA GLY A 85 -20.61 -13.74 2.58
C GLY A 85 -19.31 -14.44 2.17
N LEU A 86 -18.35 -13.70 1.63
CA LEU A 86 -17.05 -14.26 1.25
C LEU A 86 -15.99 -13.94 2.32
N PRO A 87 -15.03 -14.86 2.56
CA PRO A 87 -13.82 -14.52 3.30
C PRO A 87 -13.11 -13.31 2.69
N VAL A 88 -12.79 -12.33 3.52
CA VAL A 88 -12.06 -11.12 3.14
C VAL A 88 -10.59 -11.27 3.53
N ILE A 89 -9.71 -11.12 2.54
CA ILE A 89 -8.27 -11.27 2.65
C ILE A 89 -7.60 -9.92 2.40
N PHE A 90 -6.85 -9.42 3.38
CA PHE A 90 -5.96 -8.27 3.17
C PHE A 90 -4.53 -8.74 2.94
N ASP A 91 -4.01 -8.50 1.75
CA ASP A 91 -2.59 -8.63 1.45
C ASP A 91 -1.85 -7.38 1.95
N GLU A 92 -1.37 -7.45 3.19
CA GLU A 92 -0.55 -6.42 3.80
C GLU A 92 0.95 -6.68 3.64
N VAL A 93 1.35 -7.58 2.74
CA VAL A 93 2.75 -7.91 2.51
C VAL A 93 3.52 -6.68 2.04
N PHE A 94 2.89 -5.78 1.29
CA PHE A 94 3.46 -4.47 0.95
C PHE A 94 3.16 -3.40 2.00
N THR A 95 1.90 -3.25 2.38
CA THR A 95 1.34 -2.02 2.96
C THR A 95 1.34 -1.99 4.49
N GLY A 96 1.44 -3.15 5.13
CA GLY A 96 1.46 -3.28 6.58
C GLY A 96 2.79 -2.85 7.22
N LEU A 97 2.82 -2.99 8.54
CA LEU A 97 3.99 -2.79 9.40
C LEU A 97 4.63 -1.41 9.19
N TYR A 98 3.82 -0.36 9.32
CA TYR A 98 4.22 1.05 9.20
C TYR A 98 4.73 1.48 7.82
N ARG A 99 4.63 0.66 6.77
CA ARG A 99 5.01 1.09 5.40
C ARG A 99 4.30 2.39 5.02
N LEU A 100 3.00 2.44 5.27
CA LEU A 100 2.12 3.57 4.99
C LEU A 100 1.89 4.50 6.21
N GLY A 101 2.66 4.32 7.28
CA GLY A 101 2.61 5.17 8.47
C GLY A 101 1.62 4.76 9.56
N ARG A 102 0.88 3.66 9.38
CA ARG A 102 0.09 2.99 10.42
C ARG A 102 0.57 1.55 10.58
N PHE A 103 0.41 0.97 11.77
CA PHE A 103 0.84 -0.43 12.02
C PHE A 103 0.24 -1.40 11.00
N SER A 104 -1.06 -1.27 10.70
CA SER A 104 -1.76 -2.03 9.67
C SER A 104 -2.51 -1.09 8.73
N ALA A 105 -2.49 -1.42 7.45
CA ALA A 105 -3.19 -0.69 6.41
C ALA A 105 -4.73 -0.87 6.47
N ALA A 106 -5.22 -1.94 7.09
CA ALA A 106 -6.65 -2.13 7.39
C ALA A 106 -7.27 -0.92 8.11
N SER A 107 -6.52 -0.29 9.01
CA SER A 107 -6.98 0.88 9.76
C SER A 107 -7.35 2.07 8.88
N PHE A 108 -6.83 2.18 7.65
CA PHE A 108 -7.26 3.21 6.70
C PHE A 108 -8.66 2.95 6.14
N LEU A 109 -9.13 1.70 6.17
CA LEU A 109 -10.42 1.29 5.63
C LEU A 109 -11.53 1.34 6.69
N GLY A 110 -11.18 1.22 7.96
CA GLY A 110 -12.15 1.15 9.06
C GLY A 110 -12.95 -0.15 9.09
N VAL A 111 -12.44 -1.21 8.45
CA VAL A 111 -13.01 -2.56 8.40
C VAL A 111 -11.88 -3.58 8.51
N ASP A 112 -12.18 -4.73 9.12
CA ASP A 112 -11.21 -5.81 9.33
C ASP A 112 -11.31 -6.91 8.26
N ALA A 113 -10.21 -7.63 8.08
CA ALA A 113 -10.14 -8.83 7.26
C ALA A 113 -10.38 -10.09 8.09
N ASP A 114 -10.86 -11.15 7.45
CA ASP A 114 -10.94 -12.48 8.06
C ASP A 114 -9.59 -13.19 7.98
N ILE A 115 -8.78 -12.85 6.98
CA ILE A 115 -7.41 -13.33 6.78
C ILE A 115 -6.52 -12.14 6.45
N SER A 116 -5.32 -12.05 7.04
CA SER A 116 -4.32 -11.07 6.63
C SER A 116 -2.96 -11.70 6.39
N VAL A 117 -2.23 -11.21 5.39
CA VAL A 117 -0.94 -11.74 4.97
C VAL A 117 0.16 -10.70 5.21
N HIS A 118 1.24 -11.11 5.88
CA HIS A 118 2.36 -10.24 6.27
C HIS A 118 3.69 -10.87 5.87
N ALA A 119 4.60 -10.08 5.30
CA ALA A 119 6.01 -10.44 5.08
C ALA A 119 6.84 -9.15 4.97
N LYS A 120 7.86 -9.09 4.10
CA LYS A 120 8.71 -7.90 3.83
C LYS A 120 9.23 -7.23 5.12
N LEU A 121 8.58 -6.16 5.58
CA LEU A 121 8.95 -5.43 6.81
C LEU A 121 8.81 -6.28 8.07
N LEU A 122 8.11 -7.43 7.99
CA LEU A 122 8.01 -8.41 9.06
C LEU A 122 9.37 -8.72 9.66
N THR A 123 10.39 -8.93 8.83
CA THR A 123 11.76 -9.24 9.25
C THR A 123 12.74 -8.08 9.00
N GLY A 124 12.23 -6.87 8.77
CA GLY A 124 13.06 -5.71 8.42
C GLY A 124 13.86 -5.88 7.13
N GLY A 125 13.51 -6.85 6.27
CA GLY A 125 14.25 -7.18 5.06
C GLY A 125 15.51 -8.03 5.27
N LEU A 126 15.72 -8.60 6.46
CA LEU A 126 16.96 -9.34 6.79
C LEU A 126 16.91 -10.82 6.37
N VAL A 127 15.79 -11.50 6.60
CA VAL A 127 15.61 -12.93 6.31
C VAL A 127 14.19 -13.23 5.82
N PRO A 128 13.95 -14.27 5.00
CA PRO A 128 12.61 -14.59 4.52
C PRO A 128 11.73 -15.15 5.64
N LEU A 129 10.56 -14.56 5.83
CA LEU A 129 9.47 -15.08 6.65
C LEU A 129 8.16 -14.45 6.16
N SER A 130 7.08 -15.21 6.19
CA SER A 130 5.72 -14.72 6.03
C SER A 130 4.81 -15.29 7.10
N VAL A 131 3.72 -14.59 7.38
CA VAL A 131 2.67 -15.01 8.30
C VAL A 131 1.32 -14.76 7.64
N THR A 132 0.45 -15.77 7.66
CA THR A 132 -0.96 -15.65 7.31
C THR A 132 -1.76 -15.78 8.60
N LEU A 133 -2.39 -14.68 9.02
CA LEU A 133 -3.31 -14.66 10.15
C LEU A 133 -4.71 -15.05 9.67
N GLY A 134 -5.44 -15.81 10.47
CA GLY A 134 -6.86 -16.12 10.24
C GLY A 134 -7.66 -15.79 11.48
N SER A 135 -8.90 -15.34 11.29
CA SER A 135 -9.84 -15.16 12.40
C SER A 135 -10.19 -16.52 13.02
N GLU A 136 -10.76 -16.47 14.23
CA GLU A 136 -11.26 -17.65 14.92
C GLU A 136 -12.28 -18.42 14.08
N SER A 137 -13.17 -17.73 13.38
CA SER A 137 -14.16 -18.36 12.51
C SER A 137 -13.54 -19.06 11.29
N ILE A 138 -12.44 -18.54 10.75
CA ILE A 138 -11.67 -19.22 9.69
C ILE A 138 -10.97 -20.46 10.26
N PHE A 139 -10.38 -20.36 11.45
CA PHE A 139 -9.72 -21.50 12.10
C PHE A 139 -10.73 -22.64 12.37
N LYS A 140 -11.89 -22.33 12.95
CA LYS A 140 -12.96 -23.28 13.26
C LYS A 140 -13.49 -24.03 12.04
N ALA A 141 -13.38 -23.47 10.84
CA ALA A 141 -13.77 -24.17 9.61
C ALA A 141 -12.90 -25.40 9.29
N PHE A 142 -11.72 -25.51 9.91
CA PHE A 142 -10.81 -26.65 9.80
C PHE A 142 -10.70 -27.45 11.12
N GLU A 143 -11.46 -27.09 12.15
CA GLU A 143 -11.43 -27.74 13.46
C GLU A 143 -12.39 -28.94 13.48
N SER A 144 -11.83 -30.14 13.49
CA SER A 144 -12.55 -31.42 13.45
C SER A 144 -11.70 -32.54 14.05
N ASP A 145 -12.34 -33.63 14.47
CA ASP A 145 -11.65 -34.86 14.89
C ASP A 145 -11.05 -35.63 13.69
N ASP A 146 -11.49 -35.35 12.46
CA ASP A 146 -10.93 -35.96 11.26
C ASP A 146 -9.77 -35.12 10.69
N LYS A 147 -8.62 -35.77 10.53
CA LYS A 147 -7.42 -35.14 9.95
C LYS A 147 -7.66 -34.60 8.54
N SER A 148 -8.57 -35.17 7.77
CA SER A 148 -8.87 -34.73 6.40
C SER A 148 -9.53 -33.36 6.33
N ASP A 149 -10.12 -32.89 7.43
CA ASP A 149 -10.71 -31.54 7.55
C ASP A 149 -9.68 -30.48 7.98
N ALA A 150 -8.49 -30.89 8.45
CA ALA A 150 -7.44 -29.96 8.85
C ALA A 150 -6.82 -29.21 7.65
N LEU A 151 -6.21 -28.04 7.90
CA LEU A 151 -5.41 -27.35 6.90
C LEU A 151 -4.08 -28.09 6.65
N LEU A 152 -4.08 -29.03 5.70
CA LEU A 152 -2.92 -29.85 5.34
C LEU A 152 -1.90 -29.11 4.46
N HIS A 153 -1.36 -28.01 4.99
CA HIS A 153 -0.35 -27.18 4.34
C HIS A 153 0.85 -26.95 5.26
N GLY A 154 2.06 -27.22 4.77
CA GLY A 154 3.27 -27.03 5.54
C GLY A 154 4.53 -27.03 4.68
N HIS A 155 5.54 -26.29 5.11
CA HIS A 155 6.86 -26.23 4.51
C HIS A 155 7.90 -26.76 5.50
N SER A 156 9.01 -27.30 5.01
CA SER A 156 10.10 -27.80 5.87
C SER A 156 10.67 -26.74 6.82
N TYR A 157 10.58 -25.45 6.43
CA TYR A 157 11.02 -24.30 7.22
C TYR A 157 9.86 -23.51 7.85
N THR A 158 8.64 -24.07 7.92
CA THR A 158 7.52 -23.43 8.63
C THR A 158 7.96 -23.05 10.05
N ALA A 159 7.76 -21.78 10.40
CA ALA A 159 8.15 -21.20 11.69
C ALA A 159 9.64 -21.38 12.06
N HIS A 160 10.56 -21.27 11.08
CA HIS A 160 11.99 -21.33 11.37
C HIS A 160 12.42 -20.28 12.42
N ALA A 161 13.10 -20.74 13.46
CA ALA A 161 13.32 -19.96 14.68
C ALA A 161 14.10 -18.66 14.45
N VAL A 162 15.03 -18.65 13.49
CA VAL A 162 15.82 -17.46 13.15
C VAL A 162 14.91 -16.36 12.58
N GLY A 163 14.04 -16.71 11.64
CA GLY A 163 13.07 -15.77 11.06
C GLY A 163 12.10 -15.24 12.10
N CYS A 164 11.56 -16.13 12.94
CA CYS A 164 10.65 -15.74 14.01
C CYS A 164 11.29 -14.74 14.98
N GLN A 165 12.53 -14.98 15.41
CA GLN A 165 13.23 -14.07 16.32
C GLN A 165 13.53 -12.71 15.67
N VAL A 166 13.98 -12.71 14.40
CA VAL A 166 14.19 -11.47 13.65
C VAL A 166 12.89 -10.70 13.49
N ALA A 167 11.77 -11.38 13.24
CA ALA A 167 10.47 -10.75 13.10
C ALA A 167 9.99 -10.11 14.41
N VAL A 168 10.15 -10.83 15.53
CA VAL A 168 9.84 -10.30 16.86
C VAL A 168 10.61 -9.02 17.14
N GLU A 169 11.92 -8.99 16.86
CA GLU A 169 12.73 -7.80 17.11
C GLU A 169 12.39 -6.65 16.15
N SER A 170 12.15 -6.95 14.87
CA SER A 170 11.72 -5.94 13.88
C SER A 170 10.43 -5.25 14.30
N ILE A 171 9.39 -6.02 14.67
CA ILE A 171 8.12 -5.50 15.14
C ILE A 171 8.29 -4.68 16.43
N LYS A 172 9.00 -5.23 17.43
CA LYS A 172 9.26 -4.53 18.70
C LYS A 172 9.99 -3.21 18.47
N GLU A 173 10.97 -3.18 17.59
CA GLU A 173 11.72 -1.96 17.31
C GLU A 173 10.82 -0.91 16.64
N MET A 174 10.02 -1.29 15.63
CA MET A 174 9.07 -0.37 15.00
C MET A 174 8.04 0.19 16.01
N GLN A 175 7.53 -0.64 16.93
CA GLN A 175 6.64 -0.18 18.00
C GLN A 175 7.34 0.77 18.99
N LYS A 176 8.61 0.52 19.33
CA LYS A 176 9.40 1.46 20.15
C LYS A 176 9.62 2.78 19.43
N MET A 177 9.88 2.76 18.12
CA MET A 177 10.02 3.98 17.30
C MET A 177 8.74 4.80 17.31
N GLU A 178 7.58 4.17 17.17
CA GLU A 178 6.28 4.83 17.34
C GLU A 178 6.15 5.46 18.73
N ALA A 179 6.41 4.69 19.79
CA ALA A 179 6.26 5.14 21.17
C ALA A 179 7.20 6.31 21.54
N ARG A 180 8.39 6.37 20.92
CA ARG A 180 9.33 7.49 21.08
C ARG A 180 8.98 8.72 20.24
N GLY A 181 8.09 8.59 19.27
CA GLY A 181 7.81 9.64 18.30
C GLY A 181 8.93 9.85 17.29
N ASP A 182 9.67 8.81 16.92
CA ASP A 182 10.80 8.91 15.98
C ASP A 182 10.38 9.45 14.59
N TRP A 183 9.09 9.33 14.24
CA TRP A 183 8.50 9.86 13.01
C TRP A 183 7.74 11.18 13.18
N ALA A 184 7.79 11.80 14.37
CA ALA A 184 7.03 13.03 14.66
C ALA A 184 7.37 14.18 13.69
N TRP A 185 8.62 14.26 13.23
CA TRP A 185 9.05 15.24 12.23
C TRP A 185 8.26 15.12 10.92
N ALA A 186 7.90 13.90 10.50
CA ALA A 186 7.11 13.63 9.30
C ALA A 186 5.60 13.87 9.51
N GLN A 187 5.12 13.79 10.75
CA GLN A 187 3.72 13.97 11.12
C GLN A 187 3.26 15.43 11.15
N THR A 188 4.18 16.38 11.01
CA THR A 188 3.88 17.83 10.94
C THR A 188 3.23 18.26 9.63
N THR A 189 3.16 17.37 8.64
CA THR A 189 2.66 17.64 7.29
C THR A 189 1.36 16.86 7.01
N PRO A 190 0.20 17.51 6.87
CA PRO A 190 -1.04 16.82 6.51
C PRO A 190 -0.93 16.22 5.10
N ALA A 191 -1.20 14.91 4.94
CA ALA A 191 -1.22 14.31 3.60
C ALA A 191 -2.32 14.89 2.70
N THR A 192 -3.43 15.39 3.25
CA THR A 192 -4.48 16.15 2.54
C THR A 192 -5.47 16.83 3.53
N THR A 193 -5.78 18.11 3.28
CA THR A 193 -6.90 18.92 3.80
C THR A 193 -6.85 19.37 5.28
N PRO A 194 -7.02 20.67 5.59
CA PRO A 194 -7.27 21.15 6.95
C PRO A 194 -8.59 20.57 7.50
N GLY A 195 -8.55 19.94 8.68
CA GLY A 195 -9.75 19.49 9.41
C GLY A 195 -9.99 17.98 9.51
N ALA A 196 -9.15 17.14 8.88
CA ALA A 196 -9.20 15.70 9.10
C ALA A 196 -8.55 15.34 10.45
N GLN A 197 -9.30 14.71 11.36
CA GLN A 197 -8.80 14.25 12.66
C GLN A 197 -7.76 13.11 12.53
N ASP A 198 -7.75 12.42 11.39
CA ASP A 198 -6.84 11.33 11.08
C ASP A 198 -5.69 11.82 10.18
N THR A 199 -4.59 12.26 10.80
CA THR A 199 -3.39 12.72 10.08
C THR A 199 -2.64 11.53 9.50
N VAL A 200 -2.97 11.17 8.26
CA VAL A 200 -2.07 10.39 7.41
C VAL A 200 -0.83 11.23 7.18
N TRP A 201 0.34 10.70 7.56
CA TRP A 201 1.62 11.39 7.45
C TRP A 201 2.46 10.81 6.31
N SER A 202 3.44 11.57 5.84
CA SER A 202 4.47 11.09 4.91
C SER A 202 5.82 11.67 5.27
N VAL A 203 6.89 10.88 5.11
CA VAL A 203 8.27 11.38 5.24
C VAL A 203 8.60 12.44 4.18
N TRP A 204 7.90 12.37 3.05
CA TRP A 204 8.08 13.26 1.90
C TRP A 204 7.30 14.56 2.13
N GLY A 205 7.98 15.69 2.00
CA GLY A 205 7.40 17.01 2.29
C GLY A 205 6.29 17.39 1.31
N SER A 206 5.20 18.01 1.80
CA SER A 206 4.06 18.41 0.98
C SER A 206 4.46 19.43 -0.09
N GLU A 207 5.30 20.42 0.24
CA GLU A 207 5.81 21.39 -0.72
C GLU A 207 6.65 20.74 -1.83
N PHE A 208 7.37 19.67 -1.49
CA PHE A 208 8.10 18.88 -2.46
C PHE A 208 7.16 18.13 -3.40
N ILE A 209 6.20 17.39 -2.84
CA ILE A 209 5.21 16.63 -3.61
C ILE A 209 4.42 17.55 -4.54
N LEU A 210 3.87 18.66 -4.02
CA LEU A 210 3.06 19.62 -4.78
C LEU A 210 3.89 20.40 -5.81
N GLY A 211 5.19 20.63 -5.54
CA GLY A 211 6.08 21.36 -6.44
C GLY A 211 6.59 20.54 -7.63
N LEU A 212 6.72 19.22 -7.50
CA LEU A 212 7.30 18.36 -8.55
C LEU A 212 6.61 18.48 -9.93
N PRO A 213 5.26 18.44 -10.04
CA PRO A 213 4.60 18.58 -11.33
C PRO A 213 4.94 19.90 -12.04
N ALA A 214 4.94 21.02 -11.31
CA ALA A 214 5.26 22.34 -11.86
C ALA A 214 6.72 22.44 -12.36
N LEU A 215 7.66 21.79 -11.66
CA LEU A 215 9.07 21.75 -12.06
C LEU A 215 9.28 20.91 -13.33
N SER A 216 8.46 19.88 -13.53
CA SER A 216 8.64 18.87 -14.59
C SER A 216 8.30 19.34 -16.01
N GLY A 217 7.63 20.49 -16.17
CA GLY A 217 7.21 20.96 -17.51
C GLY A 217 6.22 20.02 -18.22
N GLY A 218 5.40 19.28 -17.46
CA GLY A 218 4.42 18.34 -18.01
C GLY A 218 4.88 16.88 -18.11
N MET A 219 6.14 16.58 -17.79
CA MET A 219 6.64 15.19 -17.79
C MET A 219 6.06 14.33 -16.67
N ILE A 220 5.64 14.91 -15.55
CA ILE A 220 5.01 14.19 -14.44
C ILE A 220 3.48 14.30 -14.57
N GLY A 221 2.83 13.15 -14.79
CA GLY A 221 1.37 13.03 -14.88
C GLY A 221 0.67 12.79 -13.55
N GLY A 222 1.41 12.52 -12.48
CA GLY A 222 0.87 12.42 -11.12
C GLY A 222 1.92 12.07 -10.08
N VAL A 223 1.70 12.48 -8.85
CA VAL A 223 2.57 12.19 -7.71
C VAL A 223 1.74 12.01 -6.45
N TRP A 224 2.11 11.05 -5.61
CA TRP A 224 1.52 10.87 -4.30
C TRP A 224 2.57 10.32 -3.32
N ALA A 225 2.37 10.59 -2.03
CA ALA A 225 3.20 10.03 -0.98
C ALA A 225 2.38 9.72 0.28
N VAL A 226 2.67 8.59 0.92
CA VAL A 226 2.03 8.11 2.15
C VAL A 226 3.05 7.30 2.95
N GLY A 227 3.19 7.59 4.25
CA GLY A 227 4.20 7.00 5.10
C GLY A 227 5.60 7.14 4.49
N THR A 228 6.27 6.02 4.26
CA THR A 228 7.62 5.96 3.67
C THR A 228 7.65 5.95 2.14
N VAL A 229 6.48 5.89 1.48
CA VAL A 229 6.36 5.65 0.04
C VAL A 229 6.11 6.96 -0.71
N LEU A 230 6.85 7.15 -1.80
CA LEU A 230 6.62 8.17 -2.82
C LEU A 230 6.49 7.47 -4.17
N ALA A 231 5.48 7.85 -4.95
CA ALA A 231 5.30 7.38 -6.32
C ALA A 231 5.13 8.56 -7.26
N ILE A 232 5.86 8.54 -8.37
CA ILE A 232 5.88 9.56 -9.42
C ILE A 232 5.52 8.86 -10.73
N ARG A 233 4.31 9.14 -11.21
CA ARG A 233 3.84 8.66 -12.51
C ARG A 233 4.25 9.66 -13.58
N MET A 234 5.06 9.20 -14.52
CA MET A 234 5.44 9.98 -15.71
C MET A 234 4.28 10.01 -16.71
N ALA A 235 4.11 11.14 -17.39
CA ALA A 235 3.22 11.25 -18.54
C ALA A 235 3.81 10.49 -19.73
N SER A 236 3.00 9.71 -20.45
CA SER A 236 3.44 9.02 -21.67
C SER A 236 2.99 9.80 -22.89
N ALA A 237 3.90 10.09 -23.82
CA ALA A 237 3.60 10.80 -25.07
C ALA A 237 2.77 9.96 -26.07
N ASP A 238 2.79 8.62 -25.93
CA ASP A 238 2.14 7.65 -26.81
C ASP A 238 0.86 7.02 -26.20
N GLY A 239 0.46 7.44 -24.98
CA GLY A 239 -0.65 6.85 -24.25
C GLY A 239 -0.41 5.41 -23.74
N SER A 240 0.81 4.85 -23.89
CA SER A 240 1.13 3.53 -23.34
C SER A 240 1.08 3.58 -21.81
N GLN A 241 0.28 2.69 -21.22
CA GLN A 241 0.16 2.53 -19.77
C GLN A 241 0.76 1.20 -19.33
N GLY A 242 1.23 1.14 -18.09
CA GLY A 242 1.74 -0.09 -17.46
C GLY A 242 3.20 -0.41 -17.77
N TYR A 243 3.59 -1.66 -17.53
CA TYR A 243 4.98 -2.15 -17.44
C TYR A 243 5.88 -1.96 -18.69
N LYS A 244 5.31 -1.62 -19.85
CA LYS A 244 6.07 -1.42 -21.11
C LYS A 244 6.54 0.01 -21.33
N GLY A 245 6.10 0.95 -20.50
CA GLY A 245 6.45 2.36 -20.63
C GLY A 245 7.90 2.66 -20.25
N SER A 246 8.57 3.54 -21.02
CA SER A 246 9.96 3.95 -20.84
C SER A 246 10.12 5.36 -20.27
N ALA A 247 9.01 6.07 -20.00
CA ALA A 247 9.04 7.49 -19.62
C ALA A 247 9.76 7.75 -18.28
N ALA A 248 9.76 6.75 -17.38
CA ALA A 248 10.49 6.82 -16.12
C ALA A 248 11.99 6.50 -16.24
N LEU A 249 12.46 5.97 -17.38
CA LEU A 249 13.82 5.47 -17.51
C LEU A 249 14.85 6.60 -17.50
N ALA A 250 14.56 7.73 -18.15
CA ALA A 250 15.46 8.89 -18.15
C ALA A 250 15.67 9.45 -16.74
N LEU A 251 14.59 9.57 -15.96
CA LEU A 251 14.67 10.02 -14.56
C LEU A 251 15.39 8.99 -13.68
N HIS A 252 15.10 7.70 -13.86
CA HIS A 252 15.82 6.63 -13.18
C HIS A 252 17.33 6.66 -13.47
N GLN A 253 17.74 6.82 -14.73
CA GLN A 253 19.15 6.93 -15.12
C GLN A 253 19.80 8.17 -14.51
N ALA A 254 19.11 9.31 -14.50
CA ALA A 254 19.63 10.54 -13.88
C ALA A 254 19.86 10.37 -12.37
N LEU A 255 19.03 9.59 -11.68
CA LEU A 255 19.17 9.31 -10.25
C LEU A 255 20.32 8.34 -9.91
N LEU A 256 20.62 7.41 -10.82
CA LEU A 256 21.73 6.45 -10.68
C LEU A 256 23.10 7.10 -10.89
N GLN A 257 23.18 8.19 -11.65
CA GLN A 257 24.43 8.90 -11.86
C GLN A 257 24.85 9.64 -10.60
N GLU A 258 26.14 9.55 -10.25
CA GLU A 258 26.75 10.42 -9.25
C GLU A 258 26.81 11.87 -9.76
N PRO A 259 26.70 12.89 -8.89
CA PRO A 259 26.81 14.27 -9.33
C PRO A 259 28.24 14.57 -9.74
N ASP A 260 28.41 15.30 -10.84
CA ASP A 260 29.72 15.83 -11.23
C ASP A 260 30.09 17.01 -10.32
N GLY A 261 31.20 16.88 -9.58
CA GLY A 261 31.91 18.01 -8.94
C GLY A 261 31.26 18.59 -7.67
N GLY A 262 31.82 18.26 -6.51
CA GLY A 262 31.59 18.94 -5.23
C GLY A 262 32.33 18.23 -4.08
N ASP A 263 32.85 18.98 -3.11
CA ASP A 263 33.58 18.48 -1.93
C ASP A 263 32.72 17.68 -0.92
N GLY A 264 31.52 17.27 -1.31
CA GLY A 264 30.56 16.54 -0.49
C GLY A 264 30.61 15.02 -0.68
N MET A 265 29.91 14.31 0.20
CA MET A 265 29.74 12.85 0.14
C MET A 265 29.17 12.44 -1.22
N ARG A 266 29.90 11.61 -1.98
CA ARG A 266 29.42 11.05 -3.24
C ARG A 266 28.46 9.90 -2.96
N TRP A 267 27.22 10.06 -3.38
CA TRP A 267 26.20 9.01 -3.33
C TRP A 267 25.27 9.14 -4.54
N ASN A 268 24.40 8.17 -4.75
CA ASN A 268 23.37 8.15 -5.80
C ASN A 268 22.07 7.52 -5.26
N ILE A 269 20.99 7.56 -6.05
CA ILE A 269 19.69 6.99 -5.67
C ILE A 269 19.42 5.75 -6.51
N HIS A 270 19.53 4.59 -5.88
CA HIS A 270 19.08 3.33 -6.47
C HIS A 270 17.57 3.19 -6.30
N THR A 271 16.86 3.09 -7.41
CA THR A 271 15.41 2.87 -7.44
C THR A 271 15.04 1.86 -8.54
N ARG A 272 13.78 1.45 -8.56
CA ARG A 272 13.19 0.66 -9.65
C ARG A 272 12.05 1.45 -10.27
N VAL A 273 11.72 1.09 -11.49
CA VAL A 273 10.55 1.62 -12.21
C VAL A 273 9.54 0.50 -12.45
N LEU A 274 8.25 0.84 -12.38
CA LEU A 274 7.14 -0.03 -12.74
C LEU A 274 6.44 0.61 -13.94
N GLY A 275 6.91 0.30 -15.13
CA GLY A 275 6.47 0.99 -16.34
C GLY A 275 6.79 2.48 -16.28
N ASN A 276 5.76 3.31 -16.40
CA ASN A 276 5.87 4.77 -16.30
C ASN A 276 5.92 5.32 -14.86
N THR A 277 5.87 4.47 -13.84
CA THR A 277 5.95 4.90 -12.45
C THR A 277 7.35 4.70 -11.89
N LEU A 278 7.98 5.77 -11.46
CA LEU A 278 9.15 5.74 -10.57
C LEU A 278 8.66 5.79 -9.12
N TYR A 279 9.26 5.02 -8.22
CA TYR A 279 8.86 5.03 -6.82
C TYR A 279 10.07 5.00 -5.89
N LEU A 280 9.93 5.60 -4.72
CA LEU A 280 10.95 5.62 -3.67
C LEU A 280 10.32 5.15 -2.38
N MET A 281 11.06 4.33 -1.63
CA MET A 281 10.63 3.84 -0.33
C MET A 281 11.78 3.96 0.63
N THR A 282 11.60 4.77 1.67
CA THR A 282 12.61 4.86 2.72
C THR A 282 12.53 3.65 3.64
N GLY A 283 13.60 3.44 4.40
CA GLY A 283 13.55 2.55 5.56
C GLY A 283 12.79 3.23 6.70
N GLN A 284 12.37 2.44 7.69
CA GLN A 284 11.69 2.99 8.87
C GLN A 284 12.61 3.88 9.72
N LYS A 285 13.93 3.66 9.64
CA LYS A 285 14.97 4.41 10.37
C LYS A 285 15.60 5.57 9.58
N THR A 286 15.10 5.87 8.37
CA THR A 286 15.66 6.95 7.56
C THR A 286 15.39 8.31 8.23
N THR A 287 16.43 9.13 8.37
CA THR A 287 16.35 10.44 9.05
C THR A 287 15.75 11.51 8.14
N GLU A 288 15.20 12.57 8.74
CA GLU A 288 14.70 13.74 7.99
C GLU A 288 15.77 14.30 7.05
N GLU A 289 16.98 14.52 7.55
CA GLU A 289 18.12 15.03 6.77
C GLU A 289 18.35 14.19 5.50
N THR A 290 18.33 12.86 5.63
CA THR A 290 18.49 11.95 4.49
C THR A 290 17.33 12.12 3.50
N VAL A 291 16.09 12.22 3.99
CA VAL A 291 14.92 12.42 3.11
C VAL A 291 15.01 13.75 2.37
N ARG A 292 15.37 14.85 3.03
CA ARG A 292 15.54 16.15 2.37
C ARG A 292 16.67 16.14 1.34
N ALA A 293 17.76 15.42 1.60
CA ALA A 293 18.83 15.23 0.62
C ALA A 293 18.34 14.46 -0.63
N VAL A 294 17.52 13.42 -0.44
CA VAL A 294 16.87 12.67 -1.53
C VAL A 294 15.89 13.56 -2.31
N GLU A 295 15.09 14.38 -1.63
CA GLU A 295 14.18 15.34 -2.27
C GLU A 295 14.94 16.33 -3.15
N SER A 296 15.98 16.97 -2.63
CA SER A 296 16.81 17.92 -3.39
C SER A 296 17.35 17.28 -4.65
N ARG A 297 17.94 16.09 -4.52
CA ARG A 297 18.52 15.37 -5.66
C ARG A 297 17.47 14.95 -6.69
N LEU A 298 16.27 14.57 -6.24
CA LEU A 298 15.18 14.24 -7.14
C LEU A 298 14.71 15.48 -7.91
N ARG A 299 14.64 16.66 -7.28
CA ARG A 299 14.36 17.93 -7.99
C ARG A 299 15.41 18.20 -9.06
N ASP A 300 16.69 18.07 -8.73
CA ASP A 300 17.78 18.31 -9.68
C ASP A 300 17.73 17.33 -10.86
N ALA A 301 17.45 16.06 -10.60
CA ALA A 301 17.27 15.05 -11.64
C ALA A 301 16.09 15.37 -12.57
N VAL A 302 14.95 15.81 -12.02
CA VAL A 302 13.79 16.24 -12.83
C VAL A 302 14.13 17.44 -13.70
N LEU A 303 14.84 18.44 -13.17
CA LEU A 303 15.28 19.62 -13.93
C LEU A 303 16.28 19.25 -15.03
N LYS A 304 17.24 18.36 -14.75
CA LYS A 304 18.22 17.88 -15.74
C LYS A 304 17.54 17.15 -16.89
N VAL A 305 16.61 16.25 -16.58
CA VAL A 305 15.84 15.52 -17.60
C VAL A 305 14.99 16.49 -18.43
N ARG A 306 14.32 17.45 -17.78
CA ARG A 306 13.52 18.48 -18.48
C ARG A 306 14.38 19.28 -19.46
N ALA A 307 15.54 19.76 -19.01
CA ALA A 307 16.44 20.54 -19.86
C ALA A 307 16.92 19.74 -21.08
N ALA A 308 17.23 18.44 -20.89
CA ALA A 308 17.60 17.55 -21.98
C ALA A 308 16.46 17.34 -22.98
N THR A 309 15.22 17.18 -22.51
CA THR A 309 14.04 17.05 -23.38
C THR A 309 13.77 18.32 -24.18
N VAL A 310 13.90 19.51 -23.56
CA VAL A 310 13.72 20.80 -24.24
C VAL A 310 14.82 21.04 -25.29
N ALA A 311 16.06 20.64 -25.02
CA ALA A 311 17.16 20.80 -25.98
C ALA A 311 17.07 19.87 -27.21
N GLN A 312 16.26 18.82 -27.15
CA GLN A 312 16.01 17.87 -28.25
C GLN A 312 14.79 18.23 -29.10
N ALA A 313 13.95 19.18 -28.65
CA ALA A 313 12.73 19.63 -29.33
C ALA A 313 12.99 20.91 -30.16
#